data_AF-A0A6G0Y5T7-F1
#
_entry.id   AF-A0A6G0Y5T7-F1
#
_cell.length_a   1.000
_cell.length_b   1.000
_cell.length_c   1.000
_cell.angle_alpha   90.00
_cell.angle_beta   90.00
_cell.angle_gamma   90.00
#
_symmetry.space_group_name_H-M   'P 1'
#
loop_
_entity.id
_entity.type
_entity.pdbx_description
1 polymer ?
#
loop_
_entity_poly.entity_id
_entity_poly.type
_entity_poly.pdbx_seq_one_letter_code
_entity_poly.pdbx_strand_id
1 'polypeptide(L)'
;LTNLQHYFTKWHLTLNPNKTVAIALHLNNREAQKKLKLKIGDEHIANEVYPKYLGVRIDRSLTFKKHLEDVKNKLKSRNNIISKLAGVDWGSSTKVLRISAIALMYSVAEYCAPVWARSAHCHKVDTELNHTMRILTDTVKPT
;
A
#
# COMPACT_ATOMS: atom_id res chain seq x y z
N LEU A 1 -2.78 28.43 -2.95
CA LEU A 1 -4.01 27.77 -3.44
C LEU A 1 -4.87 28.69 -4.29
N THR A 2 -4.93 30.00 -4.01
CA THR A 2 -5.73 30.97 -4.77
C THR A 2 -5.48 30.95 -6.28
N ASN A 3 -4.21 30.94 -6.72
CA ASN A 3 -3.89 30.84 -8.16
C ASN A 3 -4.37 29.53 -8.79
N LEU A 4 -4.28 28.43 -8.04
CA LEU A 4 -4.73 27.12 -8.48
C LEU A 4 -6.26 27.10 -8.61
N GLN A 5 -6.98 27.64 -7.62
CA GLN A 5 -8.43 27.79 -7.67
C GLN A 5 -8.86 28.63 -8.87
N HIS A 6 -8.24 29.79 -9.09
CA HIS A 6 -8.52 30.62 -10.25
C HIS A 6 -8.27 29.88 -11.57
N TYR A 7 -7.19 29.11 -11.68
CA TYR A 7 -6.94 28.24 -12.83
C TYR A 7 -8.07 27.24 -13.04
N PHE A 8 -8.45 26.47 -12.01
CA PHE A 8 -9.53 25.49 -12.12
C PHE A 8 -10.87 26.17 -12.50
N THR A 9 -11.21 27.31 -11.90
CA THR A 9 -12.41 28.08 -12.25
C THR A 9 -12.37 28.59 -13.69
N LYS A 10 -11.22 29.09 -14.17
CA LYS A 10 -11.04 29.52 -15.56
C LYS A 10 -11.33 28.39 -16.56
N TRP A 11 -11.01 27.16 -16.17
CA TRP A 11 -11.27 25.95 -16.96
C TRP A 11 -12.58 25.24 -16.59
N HIS A 12 -13.50 25.92 -15.90
CA HIS A 12 -14.81 25.38 -15.51
C HIS A 12 -14.76 24.11 -14.65
N LEU A 13 -13.71 23.96 -13.84
CA LEU A 13 -13.52 22.86 -12.90
C LEU A 13 -13.73 23.33 -11.46
N THR A 14 -14.41 22.50 -10.66
CA THR A 14 -14.65 22.75 -9.24
C THR A 14 -13.81 21.80 -8.39
N LEU A 15 -13.00 22.37 -7.48
CA LEU A 15 -12.22 21.58 -6.53
C LEU A 15 -13.14 21.05 -5.42
N ASN A 16 -12.93 19.79 -5.03
CA ASN A 16 -13.69 19.15 -3.95
C ASN A 16 -12.83 19.10 -2.67
N PRO A 17 -13.12 19.92 -1.65
CA PRO A 17 -12.29 19.97 -0.45
C PRO A 17 -12.38 18.68 0.37
N ASN A 18 -13.53 18.01 0.39
CA ASN A 18 -13.74 16.73 1.11
C ASN A 18 -12.91 15.57 0.55
N LYS A 19 -12.60 15.57 -0.76
CA LYS A 19 -11.71 14.58 -1.39
C LYS A 19 -10.24 15.02 -1.37
N THR A 20 -9.95 16.25 -1.00
CA THR A 20 -8.60 16.81 -1.00
C THR A 20 -8.01 16.68 0.39
N VAL A 21 -6.79 16.16 0.48
CA VAL A 21 -6.05 16.04 1.74
C VAL A 21 -4.66 16.65 1.58
N ALA A 22 -4.12 17.13 2.68
CA ALA A 22 -2.80 17.74 2.75
C ALA A 22 -1.85 16.88 3.58
N ILE A 23 -0.61 16.80 3.12
CA ILE A 23 0.51 16.24 3.88
C ILE A 23 1.76 17.07 3.62
N ALA A 24 2.56 17.30 4.64
CA ALA A 24 3.90 17.88 4.52
C ALA A 24 4.93 16.75 4.49
N LEU A 25 5.75 16.70 3.44
CA LEU A 25 6.81 15.70 3.29
C LEU A 25 8.14 16.30 3.72
N HIS A 26 8.78 15.74 4.73
CA HIS A 26 10.08 16.20 5.25
C HIS A 26 10.69 15.20 6.23
N LEU A 27 12.01 15.26 6.42
CA LEU A 27 12.74 14.39 7.35
C LEU A 27 12.78 14.94 8.79
N ASN A 28 12.59 16.25 8.99
CA ASN A 28 12.75 16.90 10.30
C ASN A 28 11.73 16.42 11.35
N ASN A 29 12.16 15.61 12.32
CA ASN A 29 11.30 15.04 13.36
C ASN A 29 10.65 16.08 14.27
N ARG A 30 11.28 17.25 14.47
CA ARG A 30 10.70 18.33 15.30
C ARG A 30 9.42 18.89 14.69
N GLU A 31 9.28 18.81 13.37
CA GLU A 31 8.09 19.26 12.64
C GLU A 31 7.12 18.10 12.32
N ALA A 32 7.29 16.90 12.89
CA ALA A 32 6.51 15.72 12.48
C ALA A 32 4.99 15.89 12.61
N GLN A 33 4.53 16.78 13.49
CA GLN A 33 3.12 17.11 13.72
C GLN A 33 2.69 18.43 13.07
N LYS A 34 3.52 18.99 12.18
CA LYS A 34 3.21 20.24 11.48
C LYS A 34 2.01 20.04 10.58
N LYS A 35 0.96 20.83 10.80
CA LYS A 35 -0.25 20.85 9.99
C LYS A 35 -0.23 22.02 9.04
N LEU A 36 -0.54 21.77 7.77
CA LEU A 36 -0.66 22.78 6.74
C LEU A 36 -2.04 23.45 6.86
N LYS A 37 -2.05 24.77 7.02
CA LYS A 37 -3.29 25.57 7.05
C LYS A 37 -3.71 25.94 5.63
N LEU A 38 -4.28 24.97 4.92
CA LEU A 38 -4.72 25.14 3.53
C LEU A 38 -6.25 25.28 3.46
N LYS A 39 -6.72 26.12 2.52
CA LYS A 39 -8.14 26.36 2.26
C LYS A 39 -8.46 26.27 0.77
N ILE A 40 -9.66 25.77 0.46
CA ILE A 40 -10.29 25.83 -0.87
C ILE A 40 -11.60 26.59 -0.70
N GLY A 41 -11.72 27.78 -1.30
CA GLY A 41 -12.77 28.73 -0.91
C GLY A 41 -12.70 29.00 0.59
N ASP A 42 -13.82 28.80 1.28
CA ASP A 42 -13.93 28.96 2.74
C ASP A 42 -13.65 27.66 3.52
N GLU A 43 -13.55 26.51 2.84
CA GLU A 43 -13.37 25.21 3.48
C GLU A 43 -11.89 24.90 3.77
N HIS A 44 -11.63 24.34 4.95
CA HIS A 44 -10.31 23.90 5.37
C HIS A 44 -9.98 22.49 4.86
N ILE A 45 -8.79 22.31 4.27
CA ILE A 45 -8.32 21.01 3.82
C ILE A 45 -7.85 20.17 5.02
N ALA A 46 -8.30 18.92 5.09
CA ALA A 46 -7.87 17.99 6.12
C ALA A 46 -6.38 17.62 5.97
N ASN A 47 -5.67 17.53 7.10
CA ASN A 47 -4.30 17.03 7.13
C ASN A 47 -4.33 15.55 7.51
N GLU A 48 -3.87 14.68 6.61
CA GLU A 48 -3.80 13.24 6.84
C GLU A 48 -2.35 12.81 7.03
N VAL A 49 -2.10 11.92 7.99
CA VAL A 49 -0.74 11.43 8.30
C VAL A 49 -0.26 10.40 7.28
N TYR A 50 -1.18 9.61 6.72
CA TYR A 50 -0.89 8.55 5.76
C TYR A 50 -1.86 8.59 4.56
N PRO A 51 -1.94 9.71 3.82
CA PRO A 51 -2.85 9.84 2.70
C PRO A 51 -2.59 8.75 1.67
N LYS A 52 -3.68 8.24 1.09
CA LYS A 52 -3.62 7.23 0.04
C LYS A 52 -3.62 7.90 -1.32
N TYR A 53 -2.55 7.71 -2.09
CA TYR A 53 -2.44 8.17 -3.46
C TYR A 53 -2.22 6.96 -4.38
N LEU A 54 -3.13 6.77 -5.34
CA LEU A 54 -3.11 5.63 -6.28
C LEU A 54 -2.85 4.28 -5.56
N GLY A 55 -3.55 4.03 -4.45
CA GLY A 55 -3.41 2.79 -3.68
C GLY A 55 -2.20 2.70 -2.73
N VAL A 56 -1.23 3.61 -2.83
CA VAL A 56 -0.04 3.68 -1.96
C VAL A 56 -0.28 4.64 -0.80
N ARG A 57 0.08 4.25 0.42
CA ARG A 57 0.07 5.18 1.56
C ARG A 57 1.41 5.86 1.69
N ILE A 58 1.39 7.18 1.68
CA ILE A 58 2.59 8.00 1.76
C ILE A 58 2.76 8.47 3.21
N ASP A 59 3.93 8.28 3.79
CA ASP A 59 4.30 8.85 5.08
C ASP A 59 5.16 10.10 4.90
N ARG A 60 5.20 10.94 5.93
CA ARG A 60 5.99 12.17 6.00
C ARG A 60 7.44 12.02 5.49
N SER A 61 8.10 10.91 5.83
CA SER A 61 9.50 10.64 5.51
C SER A 61 9.71 9.74 4.29
N LEU A 62 8.64 9.39 3.55
CA LEU A 62 8.70 8.47 2.40
C LEU A 62 9.36 7.11 2.72
N THR A 63 9.17 6.61 3.94
CA THR A 63 9.63 5.27 4.34
C THR A 63 8.67 4.18 3.91
N PHE A 64 7.41 4.52 3.59
CA PHE A 64 6.34 3.59 3.22
C PHE A 64 6.05 2.51 4.29
N LYS A 65 6.48 2.71 5.55
CA LYS A 65 6.34 1.72 6.64
C LYS A 65 4.89 1.25 6.81
N LYS A 66 3.96 2.20 6.82
CA LYS A 66 2.52 1.90 7.01
C LYS A 66 1.93 1.21 5.79
N HIS A 67 2.34 1.61 4.58
CA HIS A 67 1.93 0.94 3.35
C HIS A 67 2.38 -0.53 3.34
N LEU A 68 3.65 -0.79 3.66
CA LEU A 68 4.22 -2.14 3.68
C LEU A 68 3.61 -3.03 4.76
N GLU A 69 3.20 -2.46 5.91
CA GLU A 69 2.42 -3.21 6.91
C GLU A 69 1.05 -3.64 6.36
N ASP A 70 0.37 -2.77 5.64
CA ASP A 70 -0.91 -3.11 5.02
C ASP A 70 -0.76 -4.14 3.90
N VAL A 71 0.30 -4.04 3.09
CA VAL A 71 0.62 -5.03 2.04
C VAL A 71 0.91 -6.39 2.69
N LYS A 72 1.76 -6.43 3.73
CA LYS A 72 2.01 -7.64 4.52
C LYS A 72 0.70 -8.26 5.03
N ASN A 73 -0.18 -7.47 5.63
CA ASN A 73 -1.46 -8.00 6.13
C ASN A 73 -2.36 -8.55 5.02
N LYS A 74 -2.38 -7.90 3.85
CA LYS A 74 -3.08 -8.40 2.66
C LYS A 74 -2.48 -9.72 2.15
N LEU A 75 -1.16 -9.86 2.17
CA LEU A 75 -0.44 -11.07 1.77
C LEU A 75 -0.69 -12.20 2.78
N LYS A 76 -0.64 -11.92 4.08
CA LYS A 76 -0.93 -12.90 5.13
C LYS A 76 -2.29 -13.57 4.95
N SER A 77 -3.35 -12.79 4.69
CA SER A 77 -4.69 -13.34 4.45
C SER A 77 -4.75 -14.27 3.22
N ARG A 78 -3.96 -13.97 2.18
CA ARG A 78 -3.88 -14.78 0.96
C ARG A 78 -2.97 -15.99 1.12
N ASN A 79 -1.92 -15.89 1.92
CA ASN A 79 -1.10 -17.03 2.36
C ASN A 79 -1.96 -18.10 3.01
N ASN A 80 -2.94 -17.72 3.83
CA ASN A 80 -3.89 -18.66 4.42
C ASN A 80 -4.74 -19.39 3.35
N ILE A 81 -5.09 -18.72 2.25
CA ILE A 81 -5.82 -19.34 1.13
C ILE A 81 -4.92 -20.35 0.42
N ILE A 82 -3.69 -19.96 0.08
CA ILE A 82 -2.72 -20.85 -0.58
C ILE A 82 -2.39 -22.06 0.30
N SER A 83 -2.23 -21.86 1.61
CA SER A 83 -2.00 -22.94 2.58
C SER A 83 -3.12 -23.97 2.55
N LYS A 84 -4.39 -23.52 2.55
CA LYS A 84 -5.56 -24.41 2.47
C LYS A 84 -5.63 -25.17 1.14
N LEU A 85 -5.24 -24.54 0.03
CA LEU A 85 -5.20 -25.19 -1.28
C LEU A 85 -4.08 -26.24 -1.39
N ALA A 86 -2.98 -26.04 -0.67
CA ALA A 86 -1.87 -26.99 -0.64
C ALA A 86 -2.13 -28.18 0.30
N GLY A 87 -2.91 -27.98 1.38
CA GLY A 87 -3.15 -29.00 2.42
C GLY A 87 -4.30 -29.97 2.17
N VAL A 88 -4.90 -29.99 0.97
CA VAL A 88 -6.00 -30.92 0.64
C VAL A 88 -5.47 -32.27 0.12
N ASP A 89 -5.98 -33.38 0.66
CA ASP A 89 -5.52 -34.76 0.35
C ASP A 89 -5.62 -35.16 -1.13
N TRP A 90 -6.58 -34.61 -1.87
CA TRP A 90 -6.73 -34.85 -3.31
C TRP A 90 -5.90 -33.88 -4.17
N GLY A 91 -5.16 -32.96 -3.54
CA GLY A 91 -4.04 -32.19 -4.07
C GLY A 91 -4.34 -31.20 -5.20
N SER A 92 -4.16 -29.90 -4.93
CA SER A 92 -3.92 -28.95 -6.03
C SER A 92 -2.54 -29.22 -6.63
N SER A 93 -2.42 -29.34 -7.96
CA SER A 93 -1.10 -29.56 -8.56
C SER A 93 -0.16 -28.38 -8.29
N THR A 94 1.14 -28.63 -8.17
CA THR A 94 2.16 -27.58 -7.95
C THR A 94 2.05 -26.45 -8.99
N LYS A 95 1.62 -26.78 -10.21
CA LYS A 95 1.37 -25.79 -11.28
C LYS A 95 0.22 -24.86 -10.93
N VAL A 96 -0.90 -25.40 -10.41
CA VAL A 96 -2.05 -24.60 -9.99
C VAL A 96 -1.68 -23.72 -8.81
N LEU A 97 -1.04 -24.29 -7.78
CA LEU A 97 -0.57 -23.53 -6.62
C LEU A 97 0.36 -22.38 -7.01
N ARG A 98 1.30 -22.62 -7.92
CA ARG A 98 2.20 -21.59 -8.46
C ARG A 98 1.43 -20.47 -9.17
N ILE A 99 0.48 -20.83 -10.04
CA ILE A 99 -0.35 -19.83 -10.74
C ILE A 99 -1.16 -19.02 -9.73
N SER A 100 -1.78 -19.67 -8.75
CA SER A 100 -2.55 -19.01 -7.70
C SER A 100 -1.68 -18.07 -6.86
N ALA A 101 -0.46 -18.47 -6.52
CA ALA A 101 0.48 -17.61 -5.79
C ALA A 101 0.87 -16.37 -6.61
N ILE A 102 1.20 -16.52 -7.89
CA ILE A 102 1.51 -15.38 -8.77
C ILE A 102 0.30 -14.45 -8.86
N ALA A 103 -0.89 -15.00 -9.13
CA ALA A 103 -2.11 -14.23 -9.34
C ALA A 103 -2.60 -13.49 -8.08
N LEU A 104 -2.48 -14.11 -6.90
CA LEU A 104 -3.02 -13.54 -5.65
C LEU A 104 -1.98 -12.76 -4.86
N MET A 105 -0.76 -13.28 -4.75
CA MET A 105 0.30 -12.72 -3.89
C MET A 105 1.15 -11.72 -4.65
N TYR A 106 1.79 -12.15 -5.75
CA TYR A 106 2.72 -11.31 -6.49
C TYR A 106 2.02 -10.11 -7.13
N SER A 107 0.79 -10.26 -7.62
CA SER A 107 0.01 -9.11 -8.12
C SER A 107 -0.17 -7.99 -7.08
N VAL A 108 -0.31 -8.33 -5.79
CA VAL A 108 -0.42 -7.34 -4.70
C VAL A 108 0.93 -6.82 -4.28
N ALA A 109 1.94 -7.69 -4.25
CA ALA A 109 3.30 -7.32 -3.87
C ALA A 109 4.06 -6.55 -4.96
N GLU A 110 3.68 -6.65 -6.24
CA GLU A 110 4.34 -5.91 -7.32
C GLU A 110 3.65 -4.57 -7.59
N TYR A 111 2.42 -4.39 -7.10
CA TYR A 111 1.68 -3.15 -7.27
C TYR A 111 2.44 -1.96 -6.67
N CYS A 112 2.81 -1.01 -7.53
CA CYS A 112 3.61 0.16 -7.21
C CYS A 112 4.98 -0.15 -6.57
N ALA A 113 5.52 -1.37 -6.76
CA ALA A 113 6.82 -1.75 -6.23
C ALA A 113 7.95 -0.76 -6.52
N PRO A 114 8.07 -0.14 -7.72
CA PRO A 114 9.10 0.87 -7.97
C PRO A 114 9.12 2.05 -6.98
N VAL A 115 7.98 2.36 -6.35
CA VAL A 115 7.87 3.47 -5.39
C VAL A 115 8.43 3.10 -4.02
N TRP A 116 8.15 1.88 -3.55
CA TRP A 116 8.43 1.48 -2.16
C TRP A 116 9.51 0.41 -2.03
N ALA A 117 9.95 -0.25 -3.10
CA ALA A 117 10.91 -1.37 -3.08
C ALA A 117 12.27 -1.00 -2.47
N ARG A 118 12.63 0.28 -2.43
CA ARG A 118 13.85 0.79 -1.78
C ARG A 118 13.66 1.14 -0.30
N SER A 119 12.50 0.85 0.28
CA SER A 119 12.24 1.07 1.71
C SER A 119 13.04 0.09 2.57
N ALA A 120 13.49 0.55 3.74
CA ALA A 120 14.07 -0.32 4.78
C ALA A 120 13.06 -1.36 5.33
N HIS A 121 11.77 -1.21 5.04
CA HIS A 121 10.70 -2.07 5.54
C HIS A 121 10.24 -3.15 4.54
N CYS A 122 10.89 -3.29 3.38
CA CYS A 122 10.52 -4.28 2.36
C CYS A 122 10.55 -5.73 2.87
N HIS A 123 11.43 -6.02 3.83
CA HIS A 123 11.53 -7.35 4.47
C HIS A 123 10.19 -7.87 5.01
N LYS A 124 9.24 -6.99 5.35
CA LYS A 124 7.89 -7.36 5.80
C LYS A 124 7.10 -8.08 4.71
N VAL A 125 7.21 -7.61 3.47
CA VAL A 125 6.59 -8.21 2.29
C VAL A 125 7.34 -9.48 1.91
N ASP A 126 8.68 -9.43 1.90
CA ASP A 126 9.53 -10.57 1.56
C ASP A 126 9.28 -11.76 2.49
N THR A 127 9.04 -11.52 3.78
CA THR A 127 8.72 -12.57 4.74
C THR A 127 7.46 -13.35 4.34
N GLU A 128 6.41 -12.66 3.91
CA GLU A 128 5.16 -13.30 3.49
C GLU A 128 5.30 -14.00 2.14
N LEU A 129 6.04 -13.42 1.19
CA LEU A 129 6.32 -14.05 -0.10
C LEU A 129 7.15 -15.33 0.08
N ASN A 130 8.20 -15.29 0.92
CA ASN A 130 9.02 -16.45 1.24
C ASN A 130 8.20 -17.55 1.91
N HIS A 131 7.24 -17.19 2.75
CA HIS A 131 6.31 -18.16 3.34
C HIS A 131 5.46 -18.85 2.26
N THR A 132 4.93 -18.10 1.28
CA THR A 132 4.23 -18.69 0.14
C THR A 132 5.12 -19.67 -0.62
N MET A 133 6.35 -19.28 -0.92
CA MET A 133 7.29 -20.13 -1.68
C MET A 133 7.60 -21.44 -0.94
N ARG A 134 7.63 -21.41 0.40
CA ARG A 134 7.79 -22.64 1.20
C ARG A 134 6.59 -23.57 1.11
N ILE A 135 5.38 -23.02 1.10
CA ILE A 135 4.15 -23.79 0.88
C ILE A 135 4.15 -24.42 -0.51
N LEU A 136 4.54 -23.66 -1.55
CA LEU A 136 4.59 -24.16 -2.93
C LEU A 136 5.60 -25.30 -3.15
N THR A 137 6.66 -25.32 -2.36
CA THR A 137 7.76 -26.30 -2.45
C THR A 137 7.59 -27.47 -1.48
N ASP A 138 6.45 -27.55 -0.79
CA ASP A 138 6.15 -28.52 0.27
C ASP A 138 7.19 -28.56 1.40
N THR A 139 7.98 -27.49 1.56
CA THR A 139 8.97 -27.37 2.64
C THR A 139 8.31 -27.05 3.99
N VAL A 140 7.06 -26.57 3.96
CA VAL A 140 6.20 -26.40 5.14
C VAL A 140 4.86 -27.05 4.82
N LYS A 141 4.48 -28.08 5.60
CA LYS A 141 3.15 -28.68 5.51
C LYS A 141 2.12 -27.72 6.11
N PRO A 142 1.05 -27.37 5.38
CA PRO A 142 -0.08 -26.66 5.97
C PRO A 142 -0.67 -27.51 7.10
N THR A 143 -0.85 -26.90 8.27
CA THR A 143 -1.59 -27.50 9.40
C THR A 143 -3.09 -27.42 9.20
#